data_AF-A0A6G3WV55-F1
#
_entry.id   AF-A0A6G3WV55-F1
#
_cell.length_a   1.000
_cell.length_b   1.000
_cell.length_c   1.000
_cell.angle_alpha   90.00
_cell.angle_beta   90.00
_cell.angle_gamma   90.00
#
_symmetry.space_group_name_H-M   'P 1'
#
loop_
_entity.id
_entity.type
_entity.pdbx_description
1 polymer ?
#
loop_
_entity_poly.entity_id
_entity_poly.type
_entity_poly.pdbx_seq_one_letter_code
_entity_poly.pdbx_strand_id
1 'polypeptide(L)'
;MNATDVTSARAALATELTEIARSGAYGPPRARNAAEVEAWLADGGLVDTVHRVLGPTAGRLLVVLDQAEALLDGSPAVAEEAARLLSPPSRHSRLRVLITLRADFVGAALDHAHFGSLLKEGVTVPLAPMSRDQLAAVIGEPVERVPAVAYDTGLERRILDDAGGEPGVLPLLGFVLSELWRL
;
A
#
# COMPACT_ATOMS: atom_id res chain seq x y z
N MET A 1 1.13 -5.75 -12.27
CA MET A 1 -0.29 -5.58 -11.95
C MET A 1 -0.67 -4.23 -12.52
N ASN A 2 -1.33 -4.21 -13.68
CA ASN A 2 -1.58 -2.99 -14.44
C ASN A 2 -2.46 -2.05 -13.63
N ALA A 3 -2.15 -0.75 -13.69
CA ALA A 3 -3.04 0.34 -13.31
C ALA A 3 -4.39 0.09 -13.96
N THR A 4 -5.31 -0.49 -13.20
CA THR A 4 -6.70 -0.51 -13.57
C THR A 4 -7.12 0.95 -13.39
N ASP A 5 -7.67 1.58 -14.42
CA ASP A 5 -8.34 2.87 -14.26
C ASP A 5 -9.48 2.67 -13.26
N VAL A 6 -9.17 2.82 -11.97
CA VAL A 6 -10.10 2.66 -10.86
C VAL A 6 -11.10 3.79 -11.00
N THR A 7 -12.19 3.52 -11.71
CA THR A 7 -13.26 4.49 -11.94
C THR A 7 -14.05 4.76 -10.65
N SER A 8 -13.94 3.84 -9.67
CA SER A 8 -14.44 4.00 -8.31
C SER A 8 -13.65 3.13 -7.34
N ALA A 9 -13.11 3.74 -6.28
CA ALA A 9 -12.40 3.04 -5.21
C ALA A 9 -13.34 2.10 -4.44
N ARG A 10 -14.63 2.47 -4.34
CA ARG A 10 -15.65 1.72 -3.64
C ARG A 10 -16.00 0.42 -4.37
N ALA A 11 -16.20 0.48 -5.68
CA ALA A 11 -16.52 -0.71 -6.48
C ALA A 11 -15.38 -1.73 -6.49
N ALA A 12 -14.13 -1.24 -6.61
CA ALA A 12 -12.94 -2.08 -6.51
C ALA A 12 -12.87 -2.79 -5.15
N LEU A 13 -13.04 -2.04 -4.05
CA LEU A 13 -13.01 -2.58 -2.70
C LEU A 13 -14.15 -3.57 -2.43
N ALA A 14 -15.35 -3.30 -2.95
CA ALA A 14 -16.50 -4.19 -2.83
C ALA A 14 -16.25 -5.55 -3.50
N THR A 15 -15.58 -5.54 -4.66
CA THR A 15 -15.20 -6.75 -5.40
C THR A 15 -14.22 -7.58 -4.57
N GLU A 16 -13.14 -6.96 -4.11
CA GLU A 16 -12.11 -7.66 -3.32
C GLU A 16 -12.66 -8.22 -1.99
N LEU A 17 -13.47 -7.45 -1.27
CA LEU A 17 -14.11 -7.91 -0.03
C LEU A 17 -15.04 -9.11 -0.28
N THR A 18 -15.73 -9.14 -1.43
CA THR A 18 -16.59 -10.27 -1.81
C THR A 18 -15.75 -11.52 -2.06
N GLU A 19 -14.63 -11.40 -2.76
CA GLU A 19 -13.72 -12.52 -3.02
C GLU A 19 -13.07 -13.05 -1.74
N ILE A 20 -12.64 -12.16 -0.84
CA ILE A 20 -12.15 -12.54 0.49
C ILE A 20 -13.22 -13.31 1.27
N ALA A 21 -14.48 -12.85 1.26
CA ALA A 21 -15.56 -13.54 1.95
C ALA A 21 -15.82 -14.94 1.36
N ARG A 22 -15.71 -15.08 0.03
CA ARG A 22 -15.89 -16.35 -0.69
C ARG A 22 -14.78 -17.36 -0.44
N SER A 23 -13.58 -16.91 -0.09
CA SER A 23 -12.48 -17.80 0.29
C SER A 23 -12.80 -18.70 1.49
N GLY A 24 -13.82 -18.35 2.29
CA GLY A 24 -14.22 -19.09 3.48
C GLY A 24 -13.32 -18.89 4.69
N ALA A 25 -12.25 -18.09 4.57
CA ALA A 25 -11.29 -17.82 5.64
C ALA A 25 -11.92 -17.19 6.91
N TYR A 26 -13.10 -16.58 6.77
CA TYR A 26 -13.82 -15.87 7.83
C TYR A 26 -15.23 -16.45 8.09
N GLY A 27 -15.38 -17.75 7.83
CA GLY A 27 -16.65 -18.46 7.93
C GLY A 27 -17.48 -18.37 6.64
N PRO A 28 -18.77 -18.76 6.69
CA PRO A 28 -19.61 -18.74 5.51
C PRO A 28 -19.78 -17.31 4.98
N PRO A 29 -19.80 -17.11 3.64
CA PRO A 29 -19.93 -15.78 3.05
C PRO A 29 -21.27 -15.17 3.47
N ARG A 30 -21.20 -13.93 3.99
CA ARG A 30 -22.37 -13.16 4.43
C ARG A 30 -22.91 -12.22 3.35
N ALA A 31 -22.07 -11.88 2.37
CA ALA A 31 -22.44 -11.11 1.19
C ALA A 31 -22.76 -12.01 0.00
N ARG A 32 -23.79 -11.68 -0.76
CA ARG A 32 -24.20 -12.43 -1.96
C ARG A 32 -23.37 -12.04 -3.19
N ASN A 33 -23.08 -10.76 -3.34
CA ASN A 33 -22.36 -10.21 -4.49
C ASN A 33 -21.72 -8.85 -4.16
N ALA A 34 -20.87 -8.37 -5.08
CA ALA A 34 -20.17 -7.09 -4.94
C ALA A 34 -21.11 -5.88 -4.87
N ALA A 35 -22.25 -5.89 -5.57
CA ALA A 35 -23.20 -4.76 -5.53
C ALA A 35 -23.81 -4.56 -4.13
N GLU A 36 -24.08 -5.66 -3.42
CA GLU A 36 -24.53 -5.61 -2.03
C GLU A 36 -23.45 -5.06 -1.09
N VAL A 37 -22.19 -5.46 -1.28
CA VAL A 37 -21.05 -4.93 -0.52
C VAL A 37 -20.81 -3.46 -0.81
N GLU A 38 -20.92 -3.04 -2.07
CA GLU A 38 -20.78 -1.64 -2.48
C GLU A 38 -21.86 -0.75 -1.85
N ALA A 39 -23.10 -1.24 -1.77
CA ALA A 39 -24.17 -0.55 -1.07
C ALA A 39 -23.88 -0.40 0.44
N TRP A 40 -23.32 -1.43 1.07
CA TRP A 40 -22.90 -1.34 2.47
C TRP A 40 -21.75 -0.34 2.67
N LEU A 41 -20.79 -0.28 1.75
CA LEU A 41 -19.72 0.72 1.79
C LEU A 41 -20.26 2.14 1.69
N ALA A 42 -21.30 2.34 0.87
CA ALA A 42 -21.93 3.65 0.70
C ALA A 42 -22.74 4.10 1.94
N ASP A 43 -23.38 3.16 2.64
CA ASP A 43 -24.29 3.44 3.76
C ASP A 43 -23.57 3.47 5.12
N GLY A 44 -22.77 2.44 5.41
CA GLY A 44 -22.12 2.22 6.71
C GLY A 44 -20.61 2.46 6.72
N GLY A 45 -20.01 2.70 5.56
CA GLY A 45 -18.57 2.86 5.42
C GLY A 45 -17.79 1.53 5.54
N LEU A 46 -16.47 1.65 5.52
CA LEU A 46 -15.58 0.49 5.40
C LEU A 46 -15.64 -0.45 6.62
N VAL A 47 -15.61 0.10 7.84
CA VAL A 47 -15.56 -0.71 9.06
C VAL A 47 -16.81 -1.56 9.25
N ASP A 48 -17.99 -0.96 9.08
CA ASP A 48 -19.26 -1.68 9.18
C ASP A 48 -19.36 -2.75 8.09
N THR A 49 -18.97 -2.41 6.87
CA THR A 49 -18.96 -3.34 5.74
C THR A 49 -18.06 -4.53 6.02
N VAL A 50 -16.81 -4.33 6.44
CA VAL A 50 -15.89 -5.42 6.75
C VAL A 50 -16.46 -6.31 7.86
N HIS A 51 -17.04 -5.71 8.90
CA HIS A 51 -17.68 -6.48 9.97
C HIS A 51 -18.88 -7.29 9.47
N ARG A 52 -19.69 -6.74 8.58
CA ARG A 52 -20.84 -7.43 7.99
C ARG A 52 -20.42 -8.56 7.04
N VAL A 53 -19.37 -8.34 6.25
CA VAL A 53 -18.86 -9.30 5.25
C VAL A 53 -18.09 -10.44 5.94
N LEU A 54 -17.14 -10.11 6.82
CA LEU A 54 -16.21 -11.07 7.41
C LEU A 54 -16.62 -11.53 8.83
N GLY A 55 -17.62 -10.88 9.43
CA GLY A 55 -18.12 -11.24 10.76
C GLY A 55 -17.22 -10.77 11.93
N PRO A 56 -17.57 -11.15 13.17
CA PRO A 56 -16.88 -10.68 14.38
C PRO A 56 -15.43 -11.16 14.51
N THR A 57 -15.02 -12.15 13.72
CA THR A 57 -13.64 -12.63 13.60
C THR A 57 -12.71 -11.63 12.90
N ALA A 58 -13.25 -10.67 12.15
CA ALA A 58 -12.49 -9.55 11.62
C ALA A 58 -12.09 -8.62 12.78
N GLY A 59 -10.94 -8.91 13.38
CA GLY A 59 -10.44 -8.21 14.57
C GLY A 59 -10.12 -6.74 14.31
N ARG A 60 -8.86 -6.43 14.02
CA ARG A 60 -8.41 -5.09 13.64
C ARG A 60 -8.21 -5.04 12.12
N LEU A 61 -8.65 -3.95 11.51
CA LEU A 61 -8.51 -3.68 10.08
C LEU A 61 -7.37 -2.69 9.86
N LEU A 62 -6.41 -3.08 9.03
CA LEU A 62 -5.39 -2.20 8.48
C LEU A 62 -5.69 -2.01 7.00
N VAL A 63 -5.88 -0.76 6.58
CA VAL A 63 -5.98 -0.39 5.17
C VAL A 63 -4.66 0.25 4.77
N VAL A 64 -4.03 -0.30 3.75
CA VAL A 64 -2.80 0.26 3.18
C VAL A 64 -3.16 0.93 1.87
N LEU A 65 -3.04 2.26 1.83
CA LEU A 65 -3.10 3.03 0.61
C LEU A 65 -1.66 3.25 0.15
N ASP A 66 -1.21 2.37 -0.75
CA ASP A 66 0.09 2.50 -1.38
C ASP A 66 0.02 3.47 -2.57
N GLN A 67 1.09 4.24 -2.80
CA GLN A 67 1.20 5.24 -3.86
C GLN A 67 0.03 6.23 -3.88
N ALA A 68 -0.30 6.83 -2.74
CA ALA A 68 -1.45 7.71 -2.60
C ALA A 68 -1.41 8.93 -3.53
N GLU A 69 -0.23 9.32 -4.03
CA GLU A 69 -0.07 10.37 -5.04
C GLU A 69 -0.89 10.10 -6.31
N ALA A 70 -1.13 8.85 -6.68
CA ALA A 70 -1.93 8.51 -7.86
C ALA A 70 -3.38 9.01 -7.76
N LEU A 71 -3.90 9.13 -6.52
CA LEU A 71 -5.22 9.71 -6.30
C LEU A 71 -5.20 11.24 -6.42
N LEU A 72 -4.08 11.88 -6.10
CA LEU A 72 -3.92 13.34 -6.20
C LEU A 72 -3.73 13.79 -7.66
N ASP A 73 -3.05 12.98 -8.47
CA ASP A 73 -2.87 13.23 -9.91
C ASP A 73 -4.08 12.80 -10.77
N GLY A 74 -5.00 12.02 -10.17
CA GLY A 74 -6.15 11.45 -10.85
C GLY A 74 -7.42 12.31 -10.82
N SER A 75 -8.57 11.64 -10.88
CA SER A 75 -9.89 12.30 -10.82
C SER A 75 -10.20 12.79 -9.39
N PRO A 76 -10.56 14.07 -9.19
CA PRO A 76 -10.96 14.59 -7.89
C PRO A 76 -12.10 13.79 -7.25
N ALA A 77 -13.06 13.32 -8.05
CA ALA A 77 -14.20 12.54 -7.54
C ALA A 77 -13.75 11.19 -6.94
N VAL A 78 -12.74 10.54 -7.54
CA VAL A 78 -12.18 9.28 -7.04
C VAL A 78 -11.37 9.52 -5.77
N ALA A 79 -10.57 10.59 -5.73
CA ALA A 79 -9.82 10.99 -4.55
C ALA A 79 -10.73 11.28 -3.35
N GLU A 80 -11.82 12.02 -3.58
CA GLU A 80 -12.83 12.30 -2.57
C GLU A 80 -13.55 11.04 -2.08
N GLU A 81 -13.93 10.15 -3.00
CA GLU A 81 -14.56 8.87 -2.65
C GLU A 81 -13.63 8.02 -1.77
N ALA A 82 -12.37 7.88 -2.17
CA ALA A 82 -11.36 7.16 -1.41
C ALA A 82 -11.17 7.77 -0.02
N ALA A 83 -11.02 9.09 0.08
CA ALA A 83 -10.79 9.75 1.36
C ALA A 83 -12.01 9.64 2.30
N ARG A 84 -13.24 9.65 1.77
CA ARG A 84 -14.47 9.38 2.56
C ARG A 84 -14.51 7.94 3.07
N LEU A 85 -14.11 6.96 2.26
CA LEU A 85 -14.03 5.55 2.68
C LEU A 85 -13.00 5.35 3.81
N LEU A 86 -11.91 6.12 3.79
CA LEU A 86 -10.80 6.02 4.75
C LEU A 86 -11.01 6.84 6.03
N SER A 87 -11.96 7.78 6.03
CA SER A 87 -12.27 8.68 7.16
C SER A 87 -13.54 8.23 7.88
N PRO A 88 -13.50 7.22 8.79
CA PRO A 88 -14.70 6.80 9.49
C PRO A 88 -15.26 7.93 10.36
N PRO A 89 -16.60 8.13 10.39
CA PRO A 89 -17.25 9.22 11.14
C PRO A 89 -17.06 9.14 12.67
N SER A 90 -16.64 7.98 13.18
CA SER A 90 -16.25 7.78 14.56
C SER A 90 -14.91 7.07 14.60
N ARG A 91 -14.02 7.46 15.54
CA ARG A 91 -12.74 6.80 15.81
C ARG A 91 -12.98 5.35 16.21
N HIS A 92 -13.14 4.47 15.23
CA HIS A 92 -13.22 3.06 15.46
C HIS A 92 -11.82 2.59 15.82
N SER A 93 -11.63 2.20 17.09
CA SER A 93 -10.36 1.67 17.61
C SER A 93 -9.79 0.52 16.79
N ARG A 94 -10.62 -0.11 15.95
CA ARG A 94 -10.33 -1.24 15.09
C ARG A 94 -9.82 -0.89 13.70
N LEU A 95 -9.98 0.34 13.19
CA LEU A 95 -9.42 0.75 11.90
C LEU A 95 -8.07 1.46 12.08
N ARG A 96 -7.11 1.10 11.25
CA ARG A 96 -5.88 1.85 11.00
C ARG A 96 -5.72 2.04 9.51
N VAL A 97 -5.31 3.24 9.11
CA VAL A 97 -4.98 3.55 7.73
C VAL A 97 -3.49 3.86 7.68
N LEU A 98 -2.76 3.13 6.85
CA LEU A 98 -1.38 3.42 6.49
C LEU A 98 -1.38 3.99 5.08
N ILE A 99 -0.86 5.20 4.94
CA ILE A 99 -0.77 5.89 3.65
C ILE A 99 0.72 5.97 3.31
N THR A 100 1.12 5.47 2.14
CA THR A 100 2.42 5.78 1.56
C THR A 100 2.22 6.92 0.55
N LEU A 101 3.09 7.92 0.64
CA LEU A 101 3.02 9.10 -0.19
C LEU A 101 4.44 9.58 -0.45
N ARG A 102 4.76 9.89 -1.71
CA ARG A 102 6.04 10.51 -2.02
C ARG A 102 6.17 11.90 -1.40
N ALA A 103 7.40 12.25 -0.99
CA ALA A 103 7.67 13.49 -0.27
C ALA A 103 7.31 14.77 -1.06
N ASP A 104 7.45 14.73 -2.39
CA ASP A 104 7.09 15.83 -3.29
C ASP A 104 5.58 16.06 -3.41
N PHE A 105 4.75 15.08 -3.02
CA PHE A 105 3.30 15.19 -3.01
C PHE A 105 2.70 15.63 -1.66
N VAL A 106 3.52 15.76 -0.62
CA VAL A 106 3.04 16.11 0.72
C VAL A 106 2.31 17.45 0.73
N GLY A 107 2.81 18.46 0.00
CA GLY A 107 2.16 19.76 -0.12
C GLY A 107 0.76 19.66 -0.74
N ALA A 108 0.67 19.02 -1.91
CA ALA A 108 -0.61 18.79 -2.60
C ALA A 108 -1.61 18.00 -1.74
N ALA A 109 -1.13 17.00 -0.99
CA ALA A 109 -1.97 16.22 -0.09
C ALA A 109 -2.51 17.03 1.10
N LEU A 110 -1.72 17.97 1.64
CA LEU A 110 -2.14 18.86 2.73
C LEU A 110 -3.16 19.90 2.29
N ASP A 111 -3.05 20.38 1.04
CA ASP A 111 -3.97 21.34 0.44
C ASP A 111 -5.31 20.69 0.02
N HIS A 112 -5.32 19.38 -0.19
CA HIS A 112 -6.53 18.64 -0.52
C HIS A 112 -7.46 18.49 0.69
N ALA A 113 -8.72 18.91 0.58
CA ALA A 113 -9.66 19.01 1.71
C ALA A 113 -9.80 17.72 2.56
N HIS A 114 -9.94 16.57 1.91
CA HIS A 114 -10.11 15.29 2.62
C HIS A 114 -8.78 14.62 3.02
N PHE A 115 -7.82 14.49 2.10
CA PHE A 115 -6.49 13.94 2.41
C PHE A 115 -5.74 14.76 3.46
N GLY A 116 -5.87 16.08 3.44
CA GLY A 116 -5.26 16.96 4.44
C GLY A 116 -5.77 16.66 5.86
N SER A 117 -7.06 16.31 6.03
CA SER A 117 -7.58 15.90 7.35
C SER A 117 -6.97 14.57 7.80
N LEU A 118 -6.91 13.58 6.90
CA LEU A 118 -6.32 12.26 7.19
C LEU A 118 -4.85 12.39 7.62
N LEU A 119 -4.07 13.23 6.94
CA LEU A 119 -2.67 13.48 7.29
C LEU A 119 -2.51 14.26 8.60
N LYS A 120 -3.38 15.24 8.87
CA LYS A 120 -3.34 16.04 10.11
C LYS A 120 -3.68 15.24 11.36
N GLU A 121 -4.60 14.29 11.25
CA GLU A 121 -5.01 13.44 12.38
C GLU A 121 -4.06 12.27 12.63
N GLY A 122 -3.24 11.92 11.64
CA GLY A 122 -2.28 10.81 11.68
C GLY A 122 -0.92 11.18 12.24
N VAL A 123 -0.03 10.19 12.22
CA VAL A 123 1.40 10.36 12.51
C VAL A 123 2.16 10.20 11.20
N THR A 124 2.84 11.27 10.77
CA THR A 124 3.71 11.24 9.59
C THR A 124 5.09 10.73 9.97
N VAL A 125 5.57 9.71 9.26
CA VAL A 125 6.92 9.16 9.44
C VAL A 125 7.72 9.41 8.16
N PRO A 126 8.63 10.40 8.13
CA PRO A 126 9.49 10.63 6.98
C PRO A 126 10.44 9.44 6.77
N LEU A 127 10.50 8.93 5.53
CA LEU A 127 11.46 7.92 5.13
C LEU A 127 12.57 8.59 4.31
N ALA A 128 13.75 8.71 4.91
CA ALA A 128 14.93 9.19 4.20
C ALA A 128 15.44 8.11 3.24
N PRO A 129 16.18 8.49 2.18
CA PRO A 129 16.89 7.54 1.34
C PRO A 129 17.80 6.62 2.18
N MET A 130 17.91 5.37 1.77
CA MET A 130 18.83 4.42 2.40
C MET A 130 20.27 4.92 2.30
N SER A 131 21.03 4.76 3.38
CA SER A 131 22.47 4.96 3.35
C SER A 131 23.16 3.92 2.46
N ARG A 132 24.40 4.20 2.05
CA ARG A 132 25.20 3.26 1.26
C ARG A 132 25.39 1.91 1.97
N ASP A 133 25.57 1.91 3.29
CA ASP A 133 25.71 0.67 4.06
C ASP A 133 24.37 -0.09 4.17
N GLN A 134 23.24 0.62 4.28
CA GLN A 134 21.91 -0.02 4.23
C GLN A 134 21.65 -0.64 2.86
N LEU A 135 22.04 0.02 1.77
CA LEU A 135 21.96 -0.54 0.42
C LEU A 135 22.85 -1.79 0.26
N ALA A 136 24.05 -1.78 0.82
CA ALA A 136 24.94 -2.94 0.79
C ALA A 136 24.32 -4.14 1.52
N ALA A 137 23.68 -3.91 2.66
CA ALA A 137 22.92 -4.93 3.39
C ALA A 137 21.72 -5.45 2.58
N VAL A 138 20.97 -4.57 1.91
CA VAL A 138 19.85 -4.97 1.03
C VAL A 138 20.32 -5.89 -0.10
N ILE A 139 21.53 -5.70 -0.63
CA ILE A 139 22.13 -6.58 -1.65
C ILE A 139 22.59 -7.90 -1.02
N GLY A 140 23.34 -7.84 0.09
CA GLY A 140 24.02 -8.99 0.67
C GLY A 140 23.13 -9.94 1.47
N GLU A 141 22.28 -9.41 2.36
CA GLU A 141 21.49 -10.23 3.31
C GLU A 141 20.58 -11.27 2.65
N PRO A 142 19.93 -11.02 1.49
CA PRO A 142 19.16 -12.05 0.81
C PRO A 142 19.99 -13.27 0.42
N VAL A 143 21.26 -13.09 0.04
CA VAL A 143 22.16 -14.18 -0.39
C VAL A 143 22.61 -15.02 0.80
N GLU A 144 22.81 -14.42 1.97
CA GLU A 144 23.16 -15.14 3.21
C GLU A 144 22.10 -16.19 3.61
N ARG A 145 20.85 -16.02 3.14
CA ARG A 145 19.75 -16.95 3.36
C ARG A 145 19.74 -18.13 2.39
N VAL A 146 20.61 -18.12 1.37
CA VAL A 146 20.71 -19.18 0.36
C VAL A 146 21.88 -20.12 0.70
N PRO A 147 21.63 -21.40 1.00
CA PRO A 147 22.69 -22.34 1.35
C PRO A 147 23.72 -22.50 0.24
N ALA A 148 25.01 -22.54 0.61
CA ALA A 148 26.15 -22.73 -0.29
C ALA A 148 26.32 -21.68 -1.39
N VAL A 149 25.66 -20.52 -1.27
CA VAL A 149 25.87 -19.36 -2.14
C VAL A 149 26.47 -18.24 -1.29
N ALA A 150 27.52 -17.62 -1.80
CA ALA A 150 28.11 -16.43 -1.21
C ALA A 150 28.54 -15.48 -2.32
N TYR A 151 28.48 -14.19 -2.06
CA TYR A 151 29.14 -13.22 -2.91
C TYR A 151 30.64 -13.24 -2.72
N ASP A 152 31.36 -12.88 -3.77
CA ASP A 152 32.76 -12.47 -3.65
C ASP A 152 32.84 -11.26 -2.71
N THR A 153 33.87 -11.25 -1.87
CA THR A 153 34.07 -10.21 -0.85
C THR A 153 34.04 -8.81 -1.47
N GLY A 154 33.09 -7.97 -1.05
CA GLY A 154 32.97 -6.58 -1.47
C GLY A 154 32.22 -6.38 -2.80
N LEU A 155 31.65 -7.43 -3.39
CA LEU A 155 30.87 -7.33 -4.63
C LEU A 155 29.67 -6.40 -4.46
N GLU A 156 28.99 -6.41 -3.32
CA GLU A 156 27.88 -5.51 -3.02
C GLU A 156 28.30 -4.04 -3.07
N ARG A 157 29.50 -3.72 -2.56
CA ARG A 157 30.05 -2.35 -2.62
C ARG A 157 30.42 -1.97 -4.04
N ARG A 158 30.97 -2.92 -4.81
CA ARG A 158 31.32 -2.69 -6.21
C ARG A 158 30.08 -2.42 -7.06
N ILE A 159 29.02 -3.19 -6.89
CA ILE A 159 27.73 -2.98 -7.56
C ILE A 159 27.19 -1.57 -7.24
N LEU A 160 27.29 -1.14 -5.97
CA LEU A 160 26.88 0.21 -5.57
C LEU A 160 27.80 1.32 -6.07
N ASP A 161 29.08 1.05 -6.33
CA ASP A 161 29.98 2.02 -6.98
C ASP A 161 29.56 2.21 -8.43
N ASP A 162 29.26 1.12 -9.13
CA ASP A 162 28.84 1.12 -10.53
C ASP A 162 27.43 1.72 -10.72
N ALA A 163 26.53 1.54 -9.74
CA ALA A 163 25.17 2.10 -9.78
C ALA A 163 25.12 3.62 -9.52
N GLY A 164 26.14 4.20 -8.88
CA GLY A 164 26.19 5.62 -8.54
C GLY A 164 25.22 6.03 -7.42
N GLY A 165 24.94 7.33 -7.33
CA GLY A 165 24.16 7.95 -6.24
C GLY A 165 22.96 8.79 -6.68
N GLU A 166 22.53 8.67 -7.93
CA GLU A 166 21.42 9.45 -8.48
C GLU A 166 20.07 9.03 -7.87
N PRO A 167 19.10 9.96 -7.74
CA PRO A 167 17.74 9.63 -7.33
C PRO A 167 17.14 8.53 -8.22
N GLY A 168 16.48 7.54 -7.60
CA GLY A 168 15.85 6.43 -8.35
C GLY A 168 16.80 5.28 -8.71
N VAL A 169 18.00 5.22 -8.14
CA VAL A 169 18.94 4.10 -8.35
C VAL A 169 18.39 2.75 -7.86
N LEU A 170 17.54 2.75 -6.83
CA LEU A 170 17.01 1.54 -6.19
C LEU A 170 16.25 0.60 -7.16
N PRO A 171 15.25 1.07 -7.93
CA PRO A 171 14.60 0.26 -8.95
C PRO A 171 15.57 -0.32 -9.99
N LEU A 172 16.53 0.47 -10.47
CA LEU A 172 17.51 0.02 -11.46
C LEU A 172 18.46 -1.03 -10.87
N LEU A 173 18.91 -0.81 -9.65
CA LEU A 173 19.74 -1.76 -8.90
C LEU A 173 19.01 -3.09 -8.72
N GLY A 174 17.74 -3.06 -8.31
CA GLY A 174 16.91 -4.27 -8.20
C GLY A 174 16.76 -5.02 -9.52
N PHE A 175 16.58 -4.28 -10.63
CA PHE A 175 16.54 -4.86 -11.97
C PHE A 175 17.88 -5.52 -12.33
N VAL A 176 19.00 -4.82 -12.16
CA VAL A 176 20.35 -5.34 -12.48
C VAL A 176 20.67 -6.59 -11.67
N LEU A 177 20.40 -6.59 -10.35
CA LEU A 177 20.60 -7.77 -9.50
C LEU A 177 19.77 -8.97 -9.98
N SER A 178 18.54 -8.71 -10.42
CA SER A 178 17.63 -9.75 -10.95
C SER A 178 18.07 -10.29 -12.32
N GLU A 179 18.72 -9.48 -13.15
CA GLU A 179 19.34 -9.92 -14.42
C GLU A 179 20.61 -10.72 -14.14
N LEU A 180 21.51 -10.20 -13.29
CA LEU A 180 22.76 -10.88 -12.92
C LEU A 180 22.54 -12.25 -12.28
N TRP A 181 21.45 -12.44 -11.54
CA TRP A 181 21.10 -13.74 -10.96
C TRP A 181 20.61 -14.78 -11.99
N ARG A 182 20.05 -14.33 -13.12
CA ARG A 182 19.54 -15.23 -14.18
C ARG A 182 20.62 -15.67 -15.16
N LEU A 183 21.73 -14.93 -15.24
CA LEU A 183 22.90 -15.24 -16.05
C LEU A 183 23.72 -16.38 -15.43
#